data_AF-A0A7C6PQH9-F1
#
_entry.id   AF-A0A7C6PQH9-F1
#
_cell.length_a   1.000
_cell.length_b   1.000
_cell.length_c   1.000
_cell.angle_alpha   90.00
_cell.angle_beta   90.00
_cell.angle_gamma   90.00
#
_symmetry.space_group_name_H-M   'P 1'
#
loop_
_entity.id
_entity.type
_entity.pdbx_description
1 polymer ?
#
loop_
_entity_poly.entity_id
_entity_poly.type
_entity_poly.pdbx_seq_one_letter_code
_entity_poly.pdbx_strand_id
1 'polypeptide(L)'
;MPRLPWITKDGYLDWRKVPIDDLLRRSLSEDFSEMRSACGVLGAMEVNGRTEAGVYLVGLFHYVRDDLERLSEVVKVLPKNRQTAQLLFEEFYRVKSSNTTRRYLNTVLKSLAEFPPSLVEDGFERLCHDKTFSVRMRAKFEYYLEQVRVGAGNFWA
;
A
#
# COMPACT_ATOMS: atom_id res chain seq x y z
N MET A 1 -30.71 -22.22 -8.73
CA MET A 1 -29.77 -21.11 -9.03
C MET A 1 -28.51 -21.71 -9.65
N PRO A 2 -27.97 -21.12 -10.73
CA PRO A 2 -26.67 -21.57 -11.25
C PRO A 2 -25.59 -21.40 -10.18
N ARG A 3 -24.71 -22.40 -10.06
CA ARG A 3 -23.59 -22.38 -9.11
C ARG A 3 -22.59 -21.34 -9.59
N LEU A 4 -22.42 -20.25 -8.85
CA LEU A 4 -21.44 -19.23 -9.18
C LEU A 4 -20.03 -19.84 -9.16
N PRO A 5 -19.21 -19.68 -10.21
CA PRO A 5 -17.94 -20.39 -10.35
C PRO A 5 -16.87 -19.96 -9.33
N TRP A 6 -17.07 -18.83 -8.65
CA TRP A 6 -16.21 -18.28 -7.61
C TRP A 6 -16.68 -18.58 -6.18
N ILE A 7 -17.64 -19.48 -5.99
CA ILE A 7 -18.01 -20.00 -4.65
C ILE A 7 -17.43 -21.41 -4.51
N THR A 8 -16.60 -21.63 -3.49
CA THR A 8 -16.01 -22.93 -3.18
C THR A 8 -17.08 -23.92 -2.73
N LYS A 9 -16.72 -25.21 -2.60
CA LYS A 9 -17.66 -26.22 -2.11
C LYS A 9 -18.15 -25.95 -0.69
N ASP A 10 -17.35 -25.24 0.10
CA ASP A 10 -17.60 -24.95 1.51
C ASP A 10 -18.23 -23.56 1.73
N GLY A 11 -18.67 -22.90 0.64
CA GLY A 11 -19.38 -21.61 0.70
C GLY A 11 -18.48 -20.38 0.82
N TYR A 12 -17.16 -20.53 0.76
CA TYR A 12 -16.21 -19.41 0.73
C TYR A 12 -16.05 -18.84 -0.69
N LEU A 13 -15.53 -17.61 -0.76
CA LEU A 13 -15.22 -16.97 -2.03
C LEU A 13 -13.84 -17.41 -2.54
N ASP A 14 -13.77 -17.88 -3.77
CA ASP A 14 -12.52 -18.11 -4.49
C ASP A 14 -12.11 -16.81 -5.20
N TRP A 15 -11.31 -15.99 -4.51
CA TRP A 15 -10.86 -14.67 -4.98
C TRP A 15 -10.19 -14.69 -6.35
N ARG A 16 -9.66 -15.85 -6.78
CA ARG A 16 -9.00 -16.03 -8.08
C ARG A 16 -9.98 -16.11 -9.24
N LYS A 17 -11.26 -16.41 -8.97
CA LYS A 17 -12.31 -16.60 -9.99
C LYS A 17 -13.34 -15.49 -10.01
N VAL A 18 -13.31 -14.58 -9.05
CA VAL A 18 -14.21 -13.43 -9.02
C VAL A 18 -13.90 -12.52 -10.21
N PRO A 19 -14.89 -12.08 -11.00
CA PRO A 19 -14.67 -11.13 -12.09
C PRO A 19 -13.97 -9.85 -11.60
N ILE A 20 -12.95 -9.38 -12.32
CA ILE A 20 -12.18 -8.19 -11.93
C ILE A 20 -12.66 -6.92 -12.62
N ASP A 21 -13.25 -7.02 -13.81
CA ASP A 21 -13.48 -5.88 -14.69
C ASP A 21 -14.32 -4.77 -14.05
N ASP A 22 -15.38 -5.15 -13.32
CA ASP A 22 -16.19 -4.18 -12.59
C ASP A 22 -15.39 -3.48 -11.48
N LEU A 23 -14.50 -4.19 -10.78
CA LEU A 23 -13.63 -3.59 -9.77
C LEU A 23 -12.64 -2.60 -10.39
N LEU A 24 -12.05 -2.94 -11.55
CA LEU A 24 -11.14 -2.05 -12.27
C LEU A 24 -11.84 -0.76 -12.71
N ARG A 25 -13.09 -0.87 -13.17
CA ARG A 25 -13.90 0.30 -13.55
C ARG A 25 -14.23 1.15 -12.32
N ARG A 26 -14.63 0.51 -11.22
CA ARG A 26 -15.05 1.18 -9.98
C ARG A 26 -13.90 1.84 -9.24
N SER A 27 -12.67 1.31 -9.34
CA SER A 27 -11.47 1.99 -8.82
C SER A 27 -11.13 3.28 -9.57
N LEU A 28 -11.75 3.56 -10.72
CA LEU A 28 -11.65 4.82 -11.46
C LEU A 28 -12.85 5.75 -11.22
N SER A 29 -13.79 5.37 -10.35
CA SER A 29 -14.99 6.17 -10.07
C SER A 29 -14.65 7.53 -9.45
N GLU A 30 -15.40 8.56 -9.82
CA GLU A 30 -15.33 9.87 -9.16
C GLU A 30 -15.89 9.80 -7.73
N ASP A 31 -16.76 8.84 -7.42
CA ASP A 31 -17.18 8.56 -6.05
C ASP A 31 -16.01 7.96 -5.26
N PHE A 32 -15.50 8.73 -4.28
CA PHE A 32 -14.39 8.33 -3.44
C PHE A 32 -14.66 7.06 -2.64
N SER A 33 -15.90 6.88 -2.14
CA SER A 33 -16.29 5.68 -1.38
C SER A 33 -16.27 4.44 -2.26
N GLU A 34 -16.79 4.56 -3.48
CA GLU A 34 -16.78 3.48 -4.45
C GLU A 34 -15.35 3.10 -4.86
N MET A 35 -14.53 4.09 -5.20
CA MET A 35 -13.12 3.89 -5.54
C MET A 35 -12.37 3.20 -4.40
N ARG A 36 -12.54 3.68 -3.16
CA ARG A 36 -11.90 3.12 -1.98
C ARG A 36 -12.31 1.67 -1.75
N SER A 37 -13.60 1.37 -1.87
CA SER A 37 -14.12 0.01 -1.72
C SER A 37 -13.52 -0.92 -2.78
N ALA A 38 -13.48 -0.49 -4.04
CA ALA A 38 -12.88 -1.27 -5.12
C ALA A 38 -11.38 -1.54 -4.89
N CYS A 39 -10.61 -0.52 -4.47
CA CYS A 39 -9.19 -0.67 -4.14
C CYS A 39 -8.96 -1.70 -3.01
N GLY A 40 -9.80 -1.68 -1.97
CA GLY A 40 -9.75 -2.66 -0.88
C GLY A 40 -9.93 -4.10 -1.37
N VAL A 41 -10.91 -4.33 -2.27
CA VAL A 41 -11.15 -5.65 -2.84
C VAL A 41 -10.01 -6.09 -3.76
N LEU A 42 -9.45 -5.18 -4.57
CA LEU A 42 -8.29 -5.46 -5.42
C LEU A 42 -7.06 -5.85 -4.58
N GLY A 43 -6.82 -5.16 -3.47
CA GLY A 43 -5.76 -5.53 -2.52
C GLY A 43 -5.97 -6.92 -1.93
N ALA A 44 -7.21 -7.26 -1.54
CA ALA A 44 -7.53 -8.60 -1.07
C ALA A 44 -7.31 -9.68 -2.14
N MET A 45 -7.64 -9.40 -3.40
CA MET A 45 -7.36 -10.31 -4.52
C MET A 45 -5.86 -10.56 -4.68
N GLU A 46 -5.04 -9.51 -4.64
CA GLU A 46 -3.58 -9.59 -4.75
C GLU A 46 -2.99 -10.49 -3.65
N VAL A 47 -3.38 -10.25 -2.39
CA VAL A 47 -2.94 -11.05 -1.24
C VAL A 47 -3.33 -12.53 -1.38
N ASN A 48 -4.43 -12.83 -2.08
CA ASN A 48 -4.89 -14.19 -2.36
C ASN A 48 -4.28 -14.81 -3.64
N GLY A 49 -3.24 -14.19 -4.19
CA GLY A 49 -2.42 -14.70 -5.29
C GLY A 49 -2.86 -14.25 -6.67
N ARG A 50 -3.70 -13.22 -6.77
CA ARG A 50 -4.14 -12.64 -8.04
C ARG A 50 -3.25 -11.47 -8.45
N THR A 51 -2.12 -11.80 -9.04
CA THR A 51 -1.02 -10.85 -9.29
C THR A 51 -1.40 -9.71 -10.25
N GLU A 52 -2.33 -9.93 -11.18
CA GLU A 52 -2.80 -8.87 -12.08
C GLU A 52 -3.49 -7.71 -11.34
N ALA A 53 -4.12 -7.98 -10.20
CA ALA A 53 -4.70 -6.94 -9.34
C ALA A 53 -3.58 -6.06 -8.73
N GLY A 54 -2.46 -6.67 -8.33
CA GLY A 54 -1.29 -5.96 -7.85
C GLY A 54 -0.65 -5.06 -8.91
N VAL A 55 -0.49 -5.58 -10.13
CA VAL A 55 0.01 -4.78 -11.27
C VAL A 55 -0.91 -3.60 -11.57
N TYR A 56 -2.22 -3.83 -11.56
CA TYR A 56 -3.19 -2.76 -11.75
C TYR A 56 -3.10 -1.69 -10.65
N LEU A 57 -2.98 -2.08 -9.38
CA LEU A 57 -2.85 -1.14 -8.26
C LEU A 57 -1.60 -0.26 -8.36
N VAL A 58 -0.49 -0.80 -8.87
CA VAL A 58 0.71 0.00 -9.18
C VAL A 58 0.43 1.00 -10.30
N GLY A 59 -0.29 0.59 -11.35
CA GLY A 59 -0.75 1.52 -12.39
C GLY A 59 -1.67 2.61 -11.85
N LEU A 60 -2.62 2.24 -10.98
CA LEU A 60 -3.54 3.16 -10.34
C LEU A 60 -2.82 4.17 -9.44
N PHE A 61 -1.79 3.75 -8.71
CA PHE A 61 -0.93 4.63 -7.91
C PHE A 61 -0.33 5.76 -8.77
N HIS A 62 0.13 5.46 -9.97
CA HIS A 62 0.63 6.48 -10.90
C HIS A 62 -0.50 7.33 -11.49
N TYR A 63 -1.66 6.74 -11.76
CA TYR A 63 -2.81 7.45 -12.32
C TYR A 63 -3.36 8.52 -11.35
N VAL A 64 -3.48 8.21 -10.06
CA VAL A 64 -4.02 9.15 -9.04
C VAL A 64 -2.94 9.96 -8.33
N ARG A 65 -1.70 10.00 -8.86
CA ARG A 65 -0.51 10.48 -8.14
C ARG A 65 -0.58 11.93 -7.65
N ASP A 66 -1.38 12.75 -8.31
CA ASP A 66 -1.57 14.18 -7.98
C ASP A 66 -2.77 14.42 -7.04
N ASP A 67 -3.65 13.42 -6.86
CA ASP A 67 -4.72 13.44 -5.88
C ASP A 67 -4.26 12.68 -4.63
N LEU A 68 -3.70 13.40 -3.66
CA LEU A 68 -3.14 12.79 -2.44
C LEU A 68 -4.19 12.09 -1.55
N GLU A 69 -5.47 12.46 -1.68
CA GLU A 69 -6.54 11.81 -0.92
C GLU A 69 -6.81 10.43 -1.50
N ARG A 70 -6.97 10.34 -2.82
CA ARG A 70 -7.10 9.06 -3.54
C ARG A 70 -5.84 8.20 -3.42
N LEU A 71 -4.68 8.81 -3.61
CA LEU A 71 -3.39 8.13 -3.51
C LEU A 71 -3.19 7.50 -2.14
N SER A 72 -3.70 8.14 -1.07
CA SER A 72 -3.66 7.57 0.27
C SER A 72 -4.41 6.24 0.38
N GLU A 73 -5.51 6.05 -0.34
CA GLU A 73 -6.25 4.78 -0.31
C GLU A 73 -5.52 3.71 -1.11
N VAL A 74 -4.93 4.06 -2.26
CA VAL A 74 -4.14 3.12 -3.07
C VAL A 74 -2.90 2.64 -2.31
N VAL A 75 -2.17 3.55 -1.65
CA VAL A 75 -0.96 3.23 -0.86
C VAL A 75 -1.20 2.16 0.21
N LYS A 76 -2.40 2.08 0.77
CA LYS A 76 -2.74 1.09 1.82
C LYS A 76 -2.89 -0.33 1.28
N VAL A 77 -3.12 -0.49 -0.01
CA VAL A 77 -3.45 -1.78 -0.63
C VAL A 77 -2.43 -2.23 -1.68
N LEU A 78 -1.35 -1.47 -1.87
CA LEU A 78 -0.30 -1.85 -2.82
C LEU A 78 0.37 -3.17 -2.44
N PRO A 79 0.82 -3.96 -3.45
CA PRO A 79 1.48 -5.23 -3.21
C PRO A 79 2.78 -5.05 -2.41
N LYS A 80 2.99 -5.88 -1.39
CA LYS A 80 4.13 -5.77 -0.46
C LYS A 80 5.40 -6.41 -1.01
N ASN A 81 5.98 -5.78 -2.03
CA ASN A 81 7.22 -6.23 -2.69
C ASN A 81 8.28 -5.11 -2.73
N ARG A 82 9.49 -5.46 -3.19
CA ARG A 82 10.65 -4.54 -3.21
C ARG A 82 10.39 -3.29 -4.07
N GLN A 83 9.74 -3.45 -5.22
CA GLN A 83 9.46 -2.36 -6.15
C GLN A 83 8.48 -1.36 -5.53
N THR A 84 7.41 -1.84 -4.90
CA THR A 84 6.46 -1.00 -4.18
C THR A 84 7.13 -0.29 -3.01
N ALA A 85 7.95 -0.98 -2.22
CA ALA A 85 8.67 -0.35 -1.11
C ALA A 85 9.53 0.82 -1.60
N GLN A 86 10.27 0.62 -2.69
CA GLN A 86 11.06 1.69 -3.31
C GLN A 86 10.17 2.86 -3.78
N LEU A 87 9.07 2.59 -4.49
CA LEU A 87 8.12 3.62 -4.92
C LEU A 87 7.62 4.45 -3.73
N LEU A 88 7.28 3.80 -2.62
CA LEU A 88 6.81 4.48 -1.40
C LEU A 88 7.91 5.31 -0.73
N PHE A 89 9.17 4.86 -0.74
CA PHE A 89 10.28 5.67 -0.23
C PHE A 89 10.52 6.92 -1.10
N GLU A 90 10.37 6.83 -2.41
CA GLU A 90 10.52 7.96 -3.34
C GLU A 90 9.49 9.07 -3.09
N GLU A 91 8.34 8.75 -2.50
CA GLU A 91 7.30 9.73 -2.18
C GLU A 91 7.75 10.76 -1.12
N PHE A 92 8.69 10.41 -0.23
CA PHE A 92 9.26 11.38 0.72
C PHE A 92 10.10 12.47 0.07
N TYR A 93 10.67 12.16 -1.10
CA TYR A 93 11.44 13.12 -1.90
C TYR A 93 10.54 13.92 -2.85
N ARG A 94 9.51 13.26 -3.41
CA ARG A 94 8.56 13.91 -4.31
C ARG A 94 7.66 14.90 -3.58
N VAL A 95 7.07 14.48 -2.46
CA VAL A 95 6.04 15.26 -1.78
C VAL A 95 6.67 16.07 -0.66
N LYS A 96 6.79 17.38 -0.88
CA LYS A 96 7.29 18.31 0.14
C LYS A 96 6.41 18.24 1.39
N SER A 97 7.04 17.98 2.54
CA SER A 97 6.35 17.95 3.82
C SER A 97 5.81 19.34 4.19
N SER A 98 4.50 19.44 4.37
CA SER A 98 3.77 20.65 4.74
C SER A 98 2.61 20.26 5.67
N ASN A 99 1.81 21.23 6.13
CA ASN A 99 0.63 20.91 6.94
C ASN A 99 -0.42 20.10 6.14
N THR A 100 -0.56 20.34 4.85
CA THR A 100 -1.56 19.68 3.99
C THR A 100 -1.13 18.29 3.52
N THR A 101 0.17 18.08 3.29
CA THR A 101 0.71 16.80 2.80
C THR A 101 1.07 15.82 3.92
N ARG A 102 1.11 16.27 5.18
CA ARG A 102 1.53 15.44 6.32
C ARG A 102 0.67 14.19 6.51
N ARG A 103 -0.63 14.30 6.23
CA ARG A 103 -1.56 13.15 6.35
C ARG A 103 -1.16 12.05 5.36
N TYR A 104 -0.91 12.40 4.10
CA TYR A 104 -0.47 11.48 3.07
C TYR A 104 0.87 10.83 3.42
N LEU A 105 1.90 11.61 3.75
CA LEU A 105 3.21 11.07 4.13
C LEU A 105 3.15 10.15 5.35
N ASN A 106 2.24 10.41 6.29
CA ASN A 106 1.99 9.50 7.40
C ASN A 106 1.35 8.18 6.98
N THR A 107 0.47 8.21 5.97
CA THR A 107 -0.09 6.98 5.37
C THR A 107 1.00 6.16 4.70
N VAL A 108 1.90 6.81 3.95
CA VAL A 108 3.07 6.15 3.34
C VAL A 108 3.94 5.48 4.39
N LEU A 109 4.27 6.19 5.48
CA LEU A 109 5.05 5.61 6.60
C LEU A 109 4.38 4.38 7.21
N LYS A 110 3.09 4.48 7.50
CA LYS A 110 2.33 3.37 8.08
C LYS A 110 2.30 2.17 7.14
N SER A 111 2.07 2.40 5.84
CA SER A 111 2.07 1.33 4.84
C SER A 111 3.43 0.63 4.79
N LEU A 112 4.53 1.38 4.69
CA LEU A 112 5.89 0.83 4.71
C LEU A 112 6.20 0.01 5.97
N ALA A 113 5.68 0.42 7.13
CA ALA A 113 5.88 -0.30 8.39
C ALA A 113 5.19 -1.68 8.43
N GLU A 114 4.23 -1.94 7.54
CA GLU A 114 3.58 -3.24 7.43
C GLU A 114 4.24 -4.18 6.39
N PHE A 115 5.33 -3.76 5.75
CA PHE A 115 6.08 -4.59 4.83
C PHE A 115 6.99 -5.56 5.60
N PRO A 116 7.38 -6.69 4.99
CA PRO A 116 8.47 -7.52 5.52
C PRO A 116 9.72 -6.66 5.82
N PRO A 117 10.34 -6.82 7.01
CA PRO A 117 11.50 -6.03 7.42
C PRO A 117 12.64 -5.99 6.39
N SER A 118 12.91 -7.15 5.77
CA SER A 118 13.93 -7.31 4.72
C SER A 118 13.72 -6.46 3.46
N LEU A 119 12.54 -5.84 3.29
CA LEU A 119 12.24 -4.93 2.18
C LEU A 119 12.37 -3.45 2.56
N VAL A 120 12.35 -3.09 3.84
CA VAL A 120 12.18 -1.70 4.28
C VAL A 120 13.24 -1.20 5.26
N GLU A 121 13.96 -2.07 5.97
CA GLU A 121 14.99 -1.68 6.96
C GLU A 121 16.04 -0.73 6.36
N ASP A 122 16.74 -1.15 5.30
CA ASP A 122 17.74 -0.32 4.60
C ASP A 122 17.16 1.02 4.13
N GLY A 123 15.90 1.02 3.70
CA GLY A 123 15.23 2.22 3.23
C GLY A 123 14.99 3.22 4.36
N PHE A 124 14.50 2.75 5.50
CA PHE A 124 14.34 3.57 6.70
C PHE A 124 15.68 4.06 7.25
N GLU A 125 16.70 3.20 7.32
CA GLU A 125 18.05 3.58 7.75
C GLU A 125 18.62 4.74 6.93
N ARG A 126 18.51 4.66 5.59
CA ARG A 126 18.93 5.75 4.71
C ARG A 126 18.22 7.05 5.05
N LEU A 127 16.89 7.01 5.26
CA LEU A 127 16.10 8.19 5.59
C LEU A 127 16.46 8.78 6.97
N CYS A 128 16.83 7.94 7.95
CA CYS A 128 17.30 8.39 9.27
C CYS A 128 18.60 9.22 9.17
N HIS A 129 19.46 8.92 8.20
CA HIS A 129 20.74 9.61 8.00
C HIS A 129 20.69 10.74 6.97
N ASP A 130 19.59 10.88 6.24
CA ASP A 130 19.46 11.88 5.18
C ASP A 130 19.17 13.28 5.74
N LYS A 131 20.20 14.13 5.67
CA LYS A 131 20.19 15.50 6.21
C LYS A 131 19.24 16.46 5.47
N THR A 132 18.69 16.07 4.32
CA THR A 132 17.67 16.88 3.62
C THR A 132 16.35 16.93 4.38
N PHE A 133 16.07 15.93 5.22
CA PHE A 133 14.90 15.90 6.10
C PHE A 133 15.16 16.65 7.41
N SER A 134 14.10 17.19 8.02
CA SER A 134 14.22 17.82 9.35
C SER A 134 14.54 16.78 10.44
N VAL A 135 15.15 17.23 11.55
CA VAL A 135 15.42 16.39 12.73
C VAL A 135 14.17 15.64 13.18
N ARG A 136 13.02 16.33 13.20
CA ARG A 136 11.73 15.73 13.59
C ARG A 136 11.27 14.63 12.63
N MET A 137 11.51 14.79 11.34
CA MET A 137 11.14 13.76 10.35
C MET A 137 12.07 12.55 10.46
N ARG A 138 13.37 12.77 10.67
CA ARG A 138 14.34 11.68 10.89
C ARG A 138 14.03 10.88 12.15
N ALA A 139 13.71 11.54 13.26
CA ALA A 139 13.24 10.86 14.48
C ALA A 139 11.97 10.02 14.23
N LYS A 140 11.13 10.42 13.28
CA LYS A 140 9.96 9.63 12.90
C LYS A 140 10.33 8.39 12.09
N PHE A 141 11.30 8.50 11.17
CA PHE A 141 11.84 7.35 10.46
C PHE A 141 12.51 6.36 11.44
N GLU A 142 13.27 6.86 12.41
CA GLU A 142 13.88 6.05 13.47
C GLU A 142 12.84 5.28 14.28
N TYR A 143 11.75 5.95 14.71
CA TYR A 143 10.64 5.29 15.39
C TYR A 143 10.07 4.12 14.57
N TYR A 144 9.82 4.30 13.27
CA TYR A 144 9.29 3.22 12.42
C TYR A 144 10.32 2.11 12.16
N LEU A 145 11.60 2.45 12.02
CA LEU A 145 12.67 1.47 11.91
C LEU A 145 12.73 0.56 13.14
N GLU A 146 12.59 1.13 14.34
CA GLU A 146 12.51 0.36 15.58
C GLU A 146 11.27 -0.55 15.60
N GLN A 147 10.10 -0.05 15.19
CA GLN A 147 8.88 -0.87 15.12
C GLN A 147 9.04 -2.05 14.15
N VAL A 148 9.65 -1.84 12.98
CA VAL A 148 9.92 -2.89 12.00
C VAL A 148 10.84 -3.96 12.60
N ARG A 149 11.94 -3.56 13.26
CA ARG A 149 12.91 -4.47 13.89
C ARG A 149 12.30 -5.26 15.05
N VAL A 150 11.50 -4.61 15.90
CA VAL A 150 10.82 -5.28 17.03
C VAL A 150 9.73 -6.22 16.52
N GLY A 151 8.94 -5.80 15.52
CA GLY A 151 7.94 -6.65 14.87
C GLY A 151 8.54 -7.87 14.17
N ALA A 152 9.75 -7.75 13.62
CA ALA A 152 10.52 -8.85 13.06
C ALA A 152 10.88 -9.92 14.12
N GLY A 153 11.16 -9.49 15.36
CA GLY A 153 11.49 -10.38 16.47
C GLY A 153 10.35 -11.30 16.90
N ASN A 154 9.10 -10.91 16.66
CA ASN A 154 7.91 -11.71 16.96
C ASN A 154 7.54 -12.71 15.86
N PHE A 155 8.16 -12.65 14.67
CA PHE A 155 7.95 -13.60 13.58
C PHE A 155 8.90 -14.82 13.64
N TRP A 156 9.91 -14.78 14.52
CA TRP A 156 10.91 -15.83 14.73
C TRP A 156 10.96 -16.39 16.16
N ALA A 157 9.93 -16.13 16.97
CA ALA A 157 9.72 -16.73 18.30
C ALA A 157 8.53 -17.70 18.25
#